data_AF-B7L3Q7-F1
#
_entry.id   AF-B7L3Q7-F1
#
_cell.length_a   1.000
_cell.length_b   1.000
_cell.length_c   1.000
_cell.angle_alpha   90.00
_cell.angle_beta   90.00
_cell.angle_gamma   90.00
#
_symmetry.space_group_name_H-M   'P 1'
#
loop_
_entity.id
_entity.type
_entity.pdbx_description
1 polymer ?
#
loop_
_entity_poly.entity_id
_entity_poly.type
_entity_poly.pdbx_seq_one_letter_code
_entity_poly.pdbx_strand_id
1 'polypeptide(L)'
;MRNPLRSLVTRPADKPSLRDRLAATRERFRRRPASQVSPELAGLIAESERLAAAIKGPDCDAGDWWPDRGLVHQSVEARAAVICFPSAGVADTGAKLASLGRVQGANDIRGEVRCSIEYGNATYDDLALIVVAELLEMRGDAVALLPAPNPDPIFAAIAEGERLRRISDEAYRLPDMGLDPLPEKEVASEALYAHVNGVLLKTTPTTAAGCAALVRFAQAFRESEGISLCEGNAELVALIARSPAL
;
A
#
# COMPACT_ATOMS: atom_id res chain seq x y z
N MET A 1 -11.72 19.58 52.13
CA MET A 1 -11.17 19.37 50.77
C MET A 1 -9.89 18.55 50.88
N ARG A 2 -9.77 17.41 50.18
CA ARG A 2 -8.54 16.60 50.19
C ARG A 2 -7.50 17.26 49.27
N ASN A 3 -6.29 17.49 49.77
CA ASN A 3 -5.20 18.04 48.98
C ASN A 3 -4.79 17.03 47.88
N PRO A 4 -4.99 17.34 46.57
CA PRO A 4 -4.69 16.42 45.48
C PRO A 4 -3.21 16.04 45.39
N LEU A 5 -2.32 16.89 45.92
CA LEU A 5 -0.87 16.67 45.91
C LEU A 5 -0.40 15.63 46.94
N ARG A 6 -1.23 15.26 47.92
CA ARG A 6 -0.86 14.24 48.93
C ARG A 6 -0.67 12.84 48.31
N SER A 7 -1.33 12.59 47.18
CA SER A 7 -1.19 11.36 46.39
C SER A 7 0.17 11.25 45.67
N LEU A 8 0.84 12.38 45.42
CA LEU A 8 2.16 12.43 44.80
C LEU A 8 3.28 12.14 45.80
N VAL A 9 3.05 12.41 47.09
CA VAL A 9 4.05 12.20 48.16
C VAL A 9 4.04 10.76 48.66
N THR A 10 2.88 10.10 48.65
CA THR A 10 2.73 8.71 49.12
C THR A 10 2.75 7.75 47.94
N ARG A 11 3.95 7.48 47.43
CA ARG A 11 4.13 6.51 46.35
C ARG A 11 3.93 5.08 46.89
N PRO A 12 3.01 4.29 46.34
CA PRO A 12 2.88 2.87 46.68
C PRO A 12 4.18 2.13 46.34
N ALA A 13 4.73 1.40 47.31
CA ALA A 13 6.04 0.71 47.19
C ALA A 13 6.02 -0.41 46.13
N ASP A 14 4.83 -0.92 45.81
CA ASP A 14 4.53 -1.93 44.79
C ASP A 14 4.53 -1.37 43.36
N LYS A 15 4.44 -0.05 43.18
CA LYS A 15 4.38 0.55 41.84
C LYS A 15 5.77 0.88 41.29
N PRO A 16 6.05 0.52 40.02
CA PRO A 16 7.34 0.75 39.41
C PRO A 16 7.72 2.24 39.41
N SER A 17 9.04 2.44 39.44
CA SER A 17 9.75 3.64 39.06
C SER A 17 9.01 4.63 38.19
N LEU A 18 9.07 5.95 38.41
CA LEU A 18 9.02 6.84 37.25
C LEU A 18 10.19 6.51 36.31
N ARG A 19 11.39 6.27 36.88
CA ARG A 19 12.58 5.83 36.16
C ARG A 19 12.39 4.44 35.52
N ASP A 20 11.82 3.49 36.25
CA ASP A 20 11.58 2.13 35.72
C ASP A 20 10.51 2.12 34.61
N ARG A 21 9.45 2.94 34.75
CA ARG A 21 8.47 3.14 33.67
C ARG A 21 9.11 3.78 32.45
N LEU A 22 9.92 4.81 32.63
CA LEU A 22 10.65 5.45 31.53
C LEU A 22 11.62 4.47 30.85
N ALA A 23 12.30 3.63 31.63
CA ALA A 23 13.20 2.60 31.13
C ALA A 23 12.44 1.51 30.36
N ALA A 24 11.29 1.04 30.86
CA ALA A 24 10.44 0.07 30.19
C ALA A 24 9.86 0.61 28.88
N THR A 25 9.43 1.88 28.87
CA THR A 25 9.00 2.58 27.66
C THR A 25 10.14 2.68 26.65
N ARG A 26 11.33 3.13 27.08
CA ARG A 26 12.53 3.18 26.22
C ARG A 26 12.93 1.81 25.65
N GLU A 27 12.82 0.76 26.46
CA GLU A 27 13.15 -0.60 26.03
C GLU A 27 12.14 -1.13 25.01
N ARG A 28 10.84 -0.84 25.16
CA ARG A 28 9.83 -1.11 24.12
C ARG A 28 10.14 -0.39 22.81
N PHE A 29 10.55 0.88 22.88
CA PHE A 29 10.95 1.64 21.70
C PHE A 29 12.25 1.14 21.05
N ARG A 30 13.20 0.60 21.84
CA ARG A 30 14.45 0.01 21.32
C ARG A 30 14.25 -1.35 20.65
N ARG A 31 13.31 -2.16 21.14
CA ARG A 31 13.04 -3.49 20.59
C ARG A 31 12.21 -3.45 19.32
N ARG A 32 11.55 -2.33 19.03
CA ARG A 32 10.89 -2.12 17.75
C ARG A 32 11.99 -1.77 16.74
N PRO A 33 12.18 -2.55 15.66
CA PRO A 33 13.13 -2.17 14.64
C PRO A 33 12.77 -0.77 14.15
N ALA A 34 13.71 0.17 14.25
CA ALA A 34 13.51 1.59 13.98
C ALA A 34 13.01 1.88 12.54
N SER A 35 12.96 0.86 11.69
CA SER A 35 12.55 0.88 10.30
C SER A 35 11.10 0.49 10.04
N GLN A 36 10.35 -0.02 11.03
CA GLN A 36 8.98 -0.51 10.79
C GLN A 36 7.91 0.52 11.12
N VAL A 37 7.03 0.76 10.14
CA VAL A 37 5.80 1.54 10.29
C VAL A 37 4.84 0.81 11.23
N SER A 38 4.12 1.56 12.04
CA SER A 38 3.10 1.04 12.92
C SER A 38 1.99 0.34 12.13
N PRO A 39 1.59 -0.90 12.47
CA PRO A 39 0.54 -1.61 11.73
C PRO A 39 -0.79 -0.84 11.69
N GLU A 40 -1.11 -0.15 12.77
CA GLU A 40 -2.29 0.72 12.87
C GLU A 40 -2.22 1.89 11.88
N LEU A 41 -1.08 2.59 11.85
CA LEU A 41 -0.84 3.66 10.88
C LEU A 41 -0.84 3.15 9.44
N ALA A 42 -0.25 1.98 9.18
CA ALA A 42 -0.26 1.36 7.86
C ALA A 42 -1.70 1.06 7.39
N GLY A 43 -2.58 0.63 8.30
CA GLY A 43 -4.00 0.45 8.03
C GLY A 43 -4.71 1.77 7.66
N LEU A 44 -4.48 2.83 8.44
CA LEU A 44 -5.04 4.15 8.16
C LEU A 44 -4.56 4.74 6.82
N ILE A 45 -3.27 4.56 6.50
CA ILE A 45 -2.69 4.96 5.21
C ILE A 45 -3.36 4.21 4.07
N ALA A 46 -3.50 2.88 4.17
CA ALA A 46 -4.13 2.07 3.14
C ALA A 46 -5.60 2.45 2.91
N GLU A 47 -6.36 2.71 3.99
CA GLU A 47 -7.73 3.21 3.93
C GLU A 47 -7.80 4.56 3.21
N SER A 48 -6.97 5.52 3.61
CA SER A 48 -6.92 6.86 3.02
C SER A 48 -6.58 6.81 1.53
N GLU A 49 -5.59 6.01 1.14
CA GLU A 49 -5.16 5.87 -0.26
C GLU A 49 -6.21 5.16 -1.12
N ARG A 50 -6.90 4.16 -0.57
CA ARG A 50 -8.03 3.47 -1.24
C ARG A 50 -9.16 4.45 -1.55
N LEU A 51 -9.54 5.28 -0.57
CA LEU A 51 -10.60 6.28 -0.75
C LEU A 51 -10.19 7.37 -1.75
N ALA A 52 -8.95 7.84 -1.68
CA ALA A 52 -8.41 8.80 -2.64
C ALA A 52 -8.38 8.24 -4.08
N ALA A 53 -8.05 6.95 -4.24
CA ALA A 53 -8.08 6.28 -5.54
C ALA A 53 -9.51 6.12 -6.07
N ALA A 54 -10.48 5.79 -5.19
CA ALA A 54 -11.88 5.69 -5.56
C ALA A 54 -12.46 7.03 -6.07
N ILE A 55 -12.02 8.16 -5.49
CA ILE A 55 -12.39 9.50 -5.97
C ILE A 55 -11.79 9.79 -7.36
N LYS A 56 -10.61 9.25 -7.66
CA LYS A 56 -9.89 9.46 -8.93
C LYS A 56 -10.21 8.42 -10.01
N GLY A 57 -11.23 7.58 -9.81
CA GLY A 57 -11.54 6.44 -10.70
C GLY A 57 -11.81 6.83 -12.17
N PRO A 58 -11.74 5.86 -13.10
CA PRO A 58 -11.84 6.07 -14.54
C PRO A 58 -13.19 6.63 -15.01
N ASP A 59 -14.25 6.46 -14.22
CA ASP A 59 -15.59 6.93 -14.54
C ASP A 59 -15.82 8.41 -14.19
N CYS A 60 -14.80 9.10 -13.66
CA CYS A 60 -14.83 10.53 -13.37
C CYS A 60 -14.58 11.35 -14.66
N ASP A 61 -15.30 11.04 -15.74
CA ASP A 61 -15.27 11.85 -16.96
C ASP A 61 -15.92 13.22 -16.71
N ALA A 62 -15.32 14.25 -17.32
CA ALA A 62 -15.40 15.67 -16.99
C ALA A 62 -16.78 16.37 -17.10
N GLY A 63 -17.88 15.63 -17.13
CA GLY A 63 -19.22 16.15 -17.46
C GLY A 63 -20.15 16.43 -16.26
N ASP A 64 -20.18 15.57 -15.24
CA ASP A 64 -21.12 15.66 -14.10
C ASP A 64 -20.37 15.52 -12.76
N TRP A 65 -19.44 16.44 -12.55
CA TRP A 65 -18.19 16.19 -11.84
C TRP A 65 -18.20 16.55 -10.35
N TRP A 66 -19.13 15.97 -9.59
CA TRP A 66 -18.98 15.93 -8.13
C TRP A 66 -18.87 14.48 -7.68
N PRO A 67 -17.68 14.03 -7.23
CA PRO A 67 -17.57 12.72 -6.58
C PRO A 67 -18.60 12.64 -5.46
N ASP A 68 -19.13 11.43 -5.22
CA ASP A 68 -20.10 11.19 -4.15
C ASP A 68 -19.65 11.91 -2.87
N ARG A 69 -20.49 12.85 -2.40
CA ARG A 69 -20.16 13.67 -1.22
C ARG A 69 -19.84 12.81 -0.01
N GLY A 70 -20.47 11.63 0.10
CA GLY A 70 -20.17 10.65 1.13
C GLY A 70 -18.74 10.11 1.01
N LEU A 71 -18.30 9.78 -0.20
CA LEU A 71 -16.95 9.29 -0.47
C LEU A 71 -15.89 10.37 -0.22
N VAL A 72 -16.15 11.61 -0.65
CA VAL A 72 -15.27 12.75 -0.35
C VAL A 72 -15.13 12.95 1.16
N HIS A 73 -16.24 12.91 1.89
CA HIS A 73 -16.24 13.07 3.34
C HIS A 73 -15.43 11.95 4.02
N GLN A 74 -15.66 10.69 3.65
CA GLN A 74 -14.88 9.55 4.13
C GLN A 74 -13.38 9.70 3.84
N SER A 75 -13.03 10.18 2.63
CA SER A 75 -11.62 10.41 2.28
C SER A 75 -10.98 11.50 3.15
N VAL A 76 -11.72 12.56 3.48
CA VAL A 76 -11.25 13.63 4.37
C VAL A 76 -11.06 13.10 5.79
N GLU A 77 -12.01 12.32 6.31
CA GLU A 77 -11.91 11.72 7.64
C GLU A 77 -10.74 10.74 7.75
N ALA A 78 -10.57 9.85 6.76
CA ALA A 78 -9.46 8.91 6.73
C ALA A 78 -8.10 9.64 6.66
N ARG A 79 -8.01 10.72 5.88
CA ARG A 79 -6.82 11.56 5.83
C ARG A 79 -6.57 12.26 7.17
N ALA A 80 -7.60 12.81 7.80
CA ALA A 80 -7.49 13.43 9.12
C ALA A 80 -7.01 12.41 10.17
N ALA A 81 -7.46 11.16 10.10
CA ALA A 81 -6.98 10.09 10.96
C ALA A 81 -5.47 9.83 10.76
N VAL A 82 -4.96 9.82 9.52
CA VAL A 82 -3.51 9.73 9.25
C VAL A 82 -2.77 10.93 9.85
N ILE A 83 -3.25 12.16 9.63
CA ILE A 83 -2.63 13.40 10.15
C ILE A 83 -2.61 13.41 11.68
N CYS A 84 -3.68 13.01 12.34
CA CYS A 84 -3.79 13.02 13.79
C CYS A 84 -3.15 11.79 14.46
N PHE A 85 -2.73 10.78 13.69
CA PHE A 85 -2.07 9.60 14.25
C PHE A 85 -0.71 9.99 14.88
N PRO A 86 -0.47 9.70 16.17
CA PRO A 86 0.78 10.05 16.83
C PRO A 86 1.91 9.14 16.36
N SER A 87 2.92 9.68 15.67
CA SER A 87 4.04 8.88 15.15
C SER A 87 4.84 8.24 16.29
N ALA A 88 5.08 6.92 16.23
CA ALA A 88 5.93 6.25 17.20
C ALA A 88 7.44 6.45 16.95
N GLY A 89 7.81 6.98 15.78
CA GLY A 89 9.18 7.26 15.37
C GLY A 89 9.28 7.78 13.93
N VAL A 90 10.50 7.92 13.44
CA VAL A 90 10.80 8.50 12.10
C VAL A 90 10.16 7.71 10.96
N ALA A 91 10.05 6.37 11.08
CA ALA A 91 9.41 5.54 10.06
C ALA A 91 7.93 5.87 9.91
N ASP A 92 7.21 6.09 11.02
CA ASP A 92 5.80 6.51 11.03
C ASP A 92 5.65 7.90 10.42
N THR A 93 6.48 8.85 10.85
CA THR A 93 6.46 10.22 10.30
C THR A 93 6.76 10.23 8.80
N GLY A 94 7.73 9.43 8.36
CA GLY A 94 8.06 9.26 6.94
C GLY A 94 6.91 8.64 6.15
N ALA A 95 6.24 7.62 6.69
CA ALA A 95 5.09 6.98 6.07
C ALA A 95 3.89 7.94 5.95
N LYS A 96 3.62 8.73 7.00
CA LYS A 96 2.62 9.81 6.96
C LYS A 96 2.94 10.81 5.87
N LEU A 97 4.16 11.33 5.85
CA LEU A 97 4.60 12.30 4.85
C LEU A 97 4.48 11.73 3.43
N ALA A 98 4.86 10.47 3.22
CA ALA A 98 4.75 9.80 1.93
C ALA A 98 3.30 9.66 1.45
N SER A 99 2.40 9.18 2.33
CA SER A 99 0.98 9.04 2.03
C SER A 99 0.32 10.37 1.73
N LEU A 100 0.53 11.36 2.61
CA LEU A 100 0.02 12.71 2.43
C LEU A 100 0.58 13.33 1.14
N GLY A 101 1.88 13.16 0.88
CA GLY A 101 2.55 13.74 -0.30
C GLY A 101 1.99 13.23 -1.62
N ARG A 102 1.54 11.97 -1.68
CA ARG A 102 0.87 11.41 -2.86
C ARG A 102 -0.50 12.04 -3.14
N VAL A 103 -1.20 12.49 -2.10
CA VAL A 103 -2.57 13.01 -2.22
C VAL A 103 -2.58 14.50 -2.54
N GLN A 104 -1.73 15.29 -1.86
CA GLN A 104 -1.73 16.76 -1.91
C GLN A 104 -0.43 17.37 -2.42
N GLY A 105 0.65 16.60 -2.55
CA GLY A 105 1.97 17.14 -2.84
C GLY A 105 2.70 17.62 -1.59
N ALA A 106 4.04 17.60 -1.64
CA ALA A 106 4.88 17.94 -0.51
C ALA A 106 4.81 19.43 -0.12
N ASN A 107 4.60 20.32 -1.08
CA ASN A 107 4.52 21.77 -0.84
C ASN A 107 3.29 22.15 -0.03
N ASP A 108 2.15 21.50 -0.30
CA ASP A 108 0.89 21.77 0.39
C ASP A 108 0.99 21.35 1.87
N ILE A 109 1.62 20.20 2.15
CA ILE A 109 1.90 19.74 3.52
C ILE A 109 2.78 20.75 4.26
N ARG A 110 3.83 21.26 3.61
CA ARG A 110 4.71 22.27 4.20
C ARG A 110 3.95 23.56 4.51
N GLY A 111 3.06 23.98 3.60
CA GLY A 111 2.18 25.12 3.81
C GLY A 111 1.28 24.92 5.04
N GLU A 112 0.58 23.78 5.11
CA GLU A 112 -0.35 23.44 6.20
C GLU A 112 0.37 23.41 7.57
N VAL A 113 1.54 22.77 7.64
CA VAL A 113 2.33 22.76 8.88
C VAL A 113 2.86 24.15 9.22
N ARG A 114 3.37 24.91 8.26
CA ARG A 114 3.87 26.27 8.50
C ARG A 114 2.77 27.18 9.05
N CYS A 115 1.57 27.11 8.48
CA CYS A 115 0.40 27.79 9.02
C CYS A 115 0.12 27.37 10.46
N SER A 116 0.14 26.06 10.76
CA SER A 116 -0.07 25.56 12.12
C SER A 116 0.97 26.09 13.12
N ILE A 117 2.23 26.26 12.70
CA ILE A 117 3.29 26.88 13.51
C ILE A 117 3.01 28.35 13.74
N GLU A 118 2.69 29.10 12.69
CA GLU A 118 2.40 30.54 12.75
C GLU A 118 1.20 30.85 13.68
N TYR A 119 0.19 29.99 13.68
CA TYR A 119 -0.98 30.10 14.56
C TYR A 119 -0.75 29.54 15.98
N GLY A 120 0.43 29.01 16.29
CA GLY A 120 0.75 28.45 17.61
C GLY A 120 0.03 27.14 17.93
N ASN A 121 -0.49 26.44 16.93
CA ASN A 121 -1.25 25.20 17.07
C ASN A 121 -0.46 23.96 16.63
N ALA A 122 0.80 24.11 16.20
CA ALA A 122 1.63 22.99 15.77
C ALA A 122 1.90 22.00 16.91
N THR A 123 1.67 20.74 16.61
CA THR A 123 2.05 19.61 17.47
C THR A 123 3.50 19.22 17.23
N TYR A 124 4.06 18.38 18.12
CA TYR A 124 5.38 17.79 17.89
C TYR A 124 5.44 16.94 16.60
N ASP A 125 4.32 16.36 16.21
CA ASP A 125 4.24 15.52 15.01
C ASP A 125 4.29 16.37 13.74
N ASP A 126 3.67 17.56 13.78
CA ASP A 126 3.76 18.56 12.70
C ASP A 126 5.21 19.01 12.49
N LEU A 127 5.91 19.32 13.59
CA LEU A 127 7.34 19.66 13.53
C LEU A 127 8.18 18.50 12.98
N ALA A 128 7.86 17.26 13.36
CA ALA A 128 8.54 16.08 12.86
C ALA A 128 8.33 15.89 11.34
N LEU A 129 7.11 16.16 10.83
CA LEU A 129 6.82 16.12 9.40
C LEU A 129 7.69 17.10 8.61
N ILE A 130 7.86 18.34 9.08
CA ILE A 130 8.78 19.30 8.44
C ILE A 130 10.21 18.79 8.48
N VAL A 131 10.71 18.37 9.64
CA VAL A 131 12.10 17.92 9.77
C VAL A 131 12.38 16.75 8.82
N VAL A 132 11.46 15.78 8.73
CA VAL A 132 11.60 14.65 7.81
C VAL A 132 11.52 15.11 6.36
N ALA A 133 10.62 16.04 6.01
CA ALA A 133 10.51 16.58 4.66
C ALA A 133 11.79 17.32 4.21
N GLU A 134 12.39 18.12 5.09
CA GLU A 134 13.64 18.83 4.85
C GLU A 134 14.82 17.86 4.75
N LEU A 135 14.87 16.83 5.61
CA LEU A 135 15.90 15.78 5.56
C LEU A 135 15.87 14.98 4.25
N LEU A 136 14.68 14.67 3.74
CA LEU A 136 14.53 14.00 2.45
C LEU A 136 14.94 14.90 1.29
N GLU A 137 14.59 16.18 1.33
CA GLU A 137 15.03 17.13 0.30
C GLU A 137 16.56 17.32 0.30
N MET A 138 17.17 17.50 1.47
CA MET A 138 18.62 17.63 1.61
C MET A 138 19.40 16.41 1.11
N ARG A 139 18.80 15.21 1.15
CA ARG A 139 19.41 14.00 0.61
C ARG A 139 19.36 13.90 -0.92
N GLY A 140 18.69 14.84 -1.59
CA GLY A 140 18.38 14.71 -3.02
C GLY A 140 17.27 13.70 -3.29
N ASP A 141 16.64 13.16 -2.23
CA ASP A 141 15.49 12.27 -2.31
C ASP A 141 14.17 13.04 -2.51
N ALA A 142 14.26 14.33 -2.92
CA ALA A 142 13.18 15.32 -2.93
C ALA A 142 11.94 14.95 -3.79
N VAL A 143 11.96 13.83 -4.52
CA VAL A 143 10.80 13.32 -5.27
C VAL A 143 10.60 11.79 -5.12
N ALA A 144 11.42 11.12 -4.29
CA ALA A 144 11.23 9.71 -3.96
C ALA A 144 10.70 9.59 -2.53
N LEU A 145 9.48 10.10 -2.30
CA LEU A 145 8.65 9.69 -1.15
C LEU A 145 8.75 8.16 -1.07
N LEU A 146 9.33 7.63 0.02
CA LEU A 146 9.56 6.20 0.35
C LEU A 146 9.24 5.25 -0.81
N PRO A 147 10.23 4.53 -1.41
CA PRO A 147 9.99 3.71 -2.60
C PRO A 147 8.67 3.00 -2.42
N ALA A 148 7.70 3.32 -3.29
CA ALA A 148 6.40 2.67 -3.29
C ALA A 148 6.69 1.19 -3.05
N PRO A 149 6.06 0.55 -2.04
CA PRO A 149 6.42 -0.80 -1.61
C PRO A 149 6.65 -1.60 -2.87
N ASN A 150 7.92 -2.02 -3.08
CA ASN A 150 8.39 -2.45 -4.40
C ASN A 150 7.30 -3.36 -4.97
N PRO A 151 6.61 -2.94 -6.06
CA PRO A 151 5.37 -3.58 -6.44
C PRO A 151 5.66 -5.06 -6.59
N ASP A 152 4.85 -5.88 -5.91
CA ASP A 152 5.07 -7.32 -5.86
C ASP A 152 5.36 -7.81 -7.29
N PRO A 153 6.50 -8.49 -7.54
CA PRO A 153 6.92 -8.85 -8.89
C PRO A 153 5.85 -9.63 -9.65
N ILE A 154 4.94 -10.31 -8.93
CA ILE A 154 3.80 -10.99 -9.52
C ILE A 154 2.85 -10.07 -10.29
N PHE A 155 2.71 -8.80 -9.90
CA PHE A 155 1.82 -7.85 -10.59
C PHE A 155 2.30 -7.57 -12.02
N ALA A 156 3.61 -7.42 -12.22
CA ALA A 156 4.16 -7.24 -13.56
C ALA A 156 3.95 -8.50 -14.42
N ALA A 157 4.14 -9.68 -13.85
CA ALA A 157 3.88 -10.95 -14.54
C ALA A 157 2.40 -11.11 -14.91
N ILE A 158 1.47 -10.75 -14.01
CA ILE A 158 0.02 -10.77 -14.26
C ILE A 158 -0.36 -9.79 -15.37
N ALA A 159 0.12 -8.55 -15.31
CA ALA A 159 -0.20 -7.53 -16.30
C ALA A 159 0.22 -7.96 -17.73
N GLU A 160 1.40 -8.57 -17.87
CA GLU A 160 1.85 -9.12 -19.15
C GLU A 160 1.00 -10.32 -19.59
N GLY A 161 0.60 -11.19 -18.66
CA GLY A 161 -0.33 -12.29 -18.94
C GLY A 161 -1.69 -11.80 -19.45
N GLU A 162 -2.25 -10.75 -18.85
CA GLU A 162 -3.49 -10.13 -19.30
C GLU A 162 -3.36 -9.44 -20.67
N ARG A 163 -2.19 -8.86 -20.97
CA ARG A 163 -1.90 -8.29 -22.29
C ARG A 163 -1.86 -9.37 -23.36
N LEU A 164 -1.12 -10.46 -23.11
CA LEU A 164 -1.02 -11.60 -24.03
C LEU A 164 -2.37 -12.30 -24.23
N ARG A 165 -3.18 -12.42 -23.17
CA ARG A 165 -4.53 -12.98 -23.28
C ARG A 165 -5.41 -12.15 -24.21
N ARG A 166 -5.41 -10.82 -24.09
CA ARG A 166 -6.16 -9.96 -25.02
C ARG A 166 -5.74 -10.14 -26.48
N ILE A 167 -4.44 -10.29 -26.72
CA ILE A 167 -3.91 -10.57 -28.08
C ILE A 167 -4.40 -11.94 -28.57
N SER A 168 -4.39 -12.96 -27.72
CA SER A 168 -4.96 -14.27 -28.03
C SER A 168 -6.45 -14.15 -28.38
N ASP A 169 -7.25 -13.51 -27.51
CA ASP A 169 -8.69 -13.30 -27.74
C ASP A 169 -8.96 -12.59 -29.07
N GLU A 170 -8.16 -11.58 -29.42
CA GLU A 170 -8.26 -10.87 -30.70
C GLU A 170 -7.91 -11.76 -31.89
N ALA A 171 -6.85 -12.58 -31.79
CA ALA A 171 -6.48 -13.55 -32.82
C ALA A 171 -7.58 -14.60 -33.03
N TYR A 172 -8.22 -15.08 -31.96
CA TYR A 172 -9.31 -16.05 -32.04
C TYR A 172 -10.61 -15.49 -32.62
N ARG A 173 -10.79 -14.15 -32.63
CA ARG A 173 -11.91 -13.49 -33.32
C ARG A 173 -11.72 -13.40 -34.84
N LEU A 174 -10.52 -13.66 -35.36
CA LEU A 174 -10.30 -13.67 -36.80
C LEU A 174 -11.11 -14.81 -37.45
N PRO A 175 -11.76 -14.55 -38.60
CA PRO A 175 -12.58 -15.54 -39.29
C PRO A 175 -11.70 -16.73 -39.71
N ASP A 176 -12.10 -17.94 -39.31
CA ASP A 176 -11.44 -19.16 -39.78
C ASP A 176 -11.75 -19.39 -41.25
N MET A 177 -10.70 -19.35 -42.08
CA MET A 177 -10.79 -19.54 -43.53
C MET A 177 -10.46 -20.98 -43.95
N GLY A 178 -10.29 -21.92 -43.01
CA GLY A 178 -9.86 -23.30 -43.29
C GLY A 178 -9.89 -24.23 -42.07
N LEU A 179 -9.41 -25.46 -42.28
CA LEU A 179 -9.29 -26.51 -41.25
C LEU A 179 -8.07 -26.32 -40.33
N ASP A 180 -7.04 -25.64 -40.82
CA ASP A 180 -5.83 -25.36 -40.05
C ASP A 180 -5.99 -24.02 -39.30
N PRO A 181 -5.55 -23.95 -38.03
CA PRO A 181 -5.56 -22.70 -37.28
C PRO A 181 -4.70 -21.66 -38.00
N LEU A 182 -5.21 -20.42 -38.05
CA LEU A 182 -4.45 -19.30 -38.59
C LEU A 182 -3.10 -19.17 -37.84
N PRO A 183 -1.98 -18.90 -38.54
CA PRO A 183 -0.67 -18.71 -37.89
C PRO A 183 -0.71 -17.69 -36.74
N GLU A 184 -1.56 -16.66 -36.86
CA GLU A 184 -1.76 -15.65 -35.83
C GLU A 184 -2.35 -16.23 -34.53
N LYS A 185 -3.25 -17.23 -34.63
CA LYS A 185 -3.84 -17.91 -33.46
C LYS A 185 -2.81 -18.78 -32.76
N GLU A 186 -1.99 -19.50 -33.52
CA GLU A 186 -0.91 -20.34 -32.98
C GLU A 186 0.13 -19.48 -32.25
N VAL A 187 0.64 -18.43 -32.90
CA VAL A 187 1.66 -17.53 -32.32
C VAL A 187 1.14 -16.85 -31.06
N ALA A 188 -0.10 -16.36 -31.05
CA ALA A 188 -0.68 -15.70 -29.89
C ALA A 188 -0.88 -16.67 -28.72
N SER A 189 -1.34 -17.89 -29.00
CA SER A 189 -1.50 -18.95 -28.00
C SER A 189 -0.15 -19.35 -27.42
N GLU A 190 0.85 -19.59 -28.27
CA GLU A 190 2.19 -20.00 -27.86
C GLU A 190 2.84 -18.92 -26.97
N ALA A 191 2.74 -17.64 -27.34
CA ALA A 191 3.27 -16.55 -26.54
C ALA A 191 2.61 -16.47 -25.15
N LEU A 192 1.28 -16.63 -25.08
CA LEU A 192 0.55 -16.65 -23.82
C LEU A 192 0.99 -17.81 -22.93
N TYR A 193 1.01 -19.04 -23.46
CA TYR A 193 1.40 -20.22 -22.68
C TYR A 193 2.88 -20.21 -22.29
N ALA A 194 3.76 -19.70 -23.15
CA ALA A 194 5.18 -19.52 -22.84
C ALA A 194 5.39 -18.56 -21.68
N HIS A 195 4.64 -17.44 -21.62
CA HIS A 195 4.70 -16.50 -20.50
C HIS A 195 4.12 -17.08 -19.21
N VAL A 196 2.95 -17.73 -19.29
CA VAL A 196 2.31 -18.37 -18.13
C VAL A 196 3.26 -19.39 -17.48
N ASN A 197 3.79 -20.32 -18.27
CA ASN A 197 4.64 -21.40 -17.78
C ASN A 197 6.08 -20.94 -17.49
N GLY A 198 6.58 -19.99 -18.28
CA GLY A 198 7.97 -19.53 -18.22
C GLY A 198 8.22 -18.45 -17.18
N VAL A 199 7.24 -17.60 -16.90
CA VAL A 199 7.38 -16.39 -16.07
C VAL A 199 6.38 -16.37 -14.92
N LEU A 200 5.09 -16.44 -15.21
CA LEU A 200 4.04 -16.25 -14.19
C LEU A 200 4.09 -17.31 -13.09
N LEU A 201 4.10 -18.60 -13.46
CA LEU A 201 4.16 -19.72 -12.49
C LEU A 201 5.53 -19.88 -11.79
N LYS A 202 6.54 -19.12 -12.22
CA LYS A 202 7.87 -19.09 -11.59
C LYS A 202 8.11 -17.84 -10.75
N THR A 203 7.22 -16.85 -10.82
CA THR A 203 7.33 -15.59 -10.08
C THR A 203 6.69 -15.78 -8.71
N THR A 204 7.48 -15.75 -7.64
CA THR A 204 6.95 -15.94 -6.28
C THR A 204 6.35 -14.62 -5.76
N PRO A 205 5.06 -14.58 -5.39
CA PRO A 205 4.48 -13.38 -4.80
C PRO A 205 5.13 -13.10 -3.45
N THR A 206 5.49 -11.85 -3.19
CA THR A 206 6.17 -11.43 -1.94
C THR A 206 5.25 -10.78 -0.92
N THR A 207 4.00 -10.51 -1.31
CA THR A 207 2.98 -9.83 -0.51
C THR A 207 1.67 -10.61 -0.51
N ALA A 208 0.84 -10.41 0.53
CA ALA A 208 -0.51 -10.98 0.59
C ALA A 208 -1.41 -10.46 -0.55
N ALA A 209 -1.23 -9.19 -0.94
CA ALA A 209 -1.93 -8.61 -2.08
C ALA A 209 -1.55 -9.29 -3.40
N GLY A 210 -0.27 -9.58 -3.62
CA GLY A 210 0.20 -10.34 -4.78
C GLY A 210 -0.31 -11.79 -4.79
N CYS A 211 -0.35 -12.45 -3.64
CA CYS A 211 -0.96 -13.78 -3.51
C CYS A 211 -2.44 -13.76 -3.93
N ALA A 212 -3.21 -12.79 -3.43
CA ALA A 212 -4.62 -12.64 -3.78
C ALA A 212 -4.82 -12.31 -5.27
N ALA A 213 -3.98 -11.45 -5.84
CA ALA A 213 -4.03 -11.10 -7.26
C ALA A 213 -3.77 -12.30 -8.16
N LEU A 214 -2.78 -13.13 -7.81
CA LEU A 214 -2.47 -14.35 -8.53
C LEU A 214 -3.64 -15.35 -8.52
N VAL A 215 -4.30 -15.53 -7.37
CA VAL A 215 -5.49 -16.41 -7.28
C VAL A 215 -6.63 -15.89 -8.17
N ARG A 216 -6.88 -14.58 -8.17
CA ARG A 216 -7.92 -13.97 -9.02
C ARG A 216 -7.60 -14.15 -10.51
N PHE A 217 -6.34 -13.91 -10.90
CA PHE A 217 -5.89 -14.14 -12.27
C PHE A 217 -6.06 -15.61 -12.68
N ALA A 218 -5.67 -16.56 -11.83
CA ALA A 218 -5.81 -17.98 -12.09
C ALA A 218 -7.27 -18.41 -12.29
N GLN A 219 -8.17 -17.88 -11.48
CA GLN A 219 -9.60 -18.13 -11.62
C GLN A 219 -10.13 -17.56 -12.95
N ALA A 220 -9.81 -16.30 -13.25
CA ALA A 220 -10.26 -15.65 -14.48
C ALA A 220 -9.70 -16.33 -15.74
N PHE A 221 -8.47 -16.84 -15.69
CA PHE A 221 -7.85 -17.60 -16.78
C PHE A 221 -8.57 -18.94 -17.01
N ARG A 222 -8.92 -19.67 -15.94
CA ARG A 222 -9.69 -20.91 -16.05
C ARG A 222 -11.07 -20.68 -16.63
N GLU A 223 -11.72 -19.58 -16.27
CA GLU A 223 -13.04 -19.20 -16.78
C GLU A 223 -12.99 -18.85 -18.28
N SER A 224 -11.89 -18.23 -18.77
CA SER A 224 -11.75 -17.89 -20.20
C SER A 224 -11.30 -19.06 -21.07
N GLU A 225 -10.25 -19.77 -20.65
CA GLU A 225 -9.62 -20.82 -21.48
C GLU A 225 -10.27 -22.19 -21.31
N GLY A 226 -11.13 -22.37 -20.29
CA GLY A 226 -11.69 -23.67 -19.90
C GLY A 226 -10.65 -24.64 -19.33
N ILE A 227 -9.40 -24.20 -19.19
CA ILE A 227 -8.25 -24.99 -18.73
C ILE A 227 -7.67 -24.31 -17.48
N SER A 228 -7.35 -25.11 -16.46
CA SER A 228 -6.67 -24.62 -15.27
C SER A 228 -5.22 -24.23 -15.59
N LEU A 229 -4.69 -23.16 -15.01
CA LEU A 229 -3.29 -22.73 -15.18
C LEU A 229 -2.27 -23.83 -14.85
N CYS A 230 -2.64 -24.78 -14.00
CA CYS A 230 -1.86 -25.98 -13.71
C CYS A 230 -2.81 -27.17 -13.48
N GLU A 231 -2.36 -28.39 -13.79
CA GLU A 231 -3.10 -29.61 -13.47
C GLU A 231 -3.39 -29.66 -11.95
N GLY A 232 -4.65 -29.47 -11.58
CA GLY A 232 -5.11 -29.63 -10.20
C GLY A 232 -4.73 -28.53 -9.20
N ASN A 233 -4.36 -27.32 -9.62
CA ASN A 233 -3.99 -26.17 -8.75
C ASN A 233 -2.73 -26.37 -7.88
N ALA A 234 -2.05 -27.52 -7.95
CA ALA A 234 -0.97 -27.86 -7.01
C ALA A 234 0.23 -26.91 -7.13
N GLU A 235 0.62 -26.53 -8.34
CA GLU A 235 1.75 -25.60 -8.57
C GLU A 235 1.43 -24.18 -8.10
N LEU A 236 0.19 -23.72 -8.30
CA LEU A 236 -0.27 -22.42 -7.82
C LEU A 236 -0.26 -22.37 -6.28
N VAL A 237 -0.76 -23.42 -5.63
CA VAL A 237 -0.74 -23.55 -4.16
C VAL A 237 0.70 -23.60 -3.64
N ALA A 238 1.59 -24.35 -4.30
CA ALA A 238 3.01 -24.42 -3.95
C ALA A 238 3.74 -23.08 -4.16
N LEU A 239 3.35 -22.29 -5.15
CA LEU A 239 3.89 -20.96 -5.40
C LEU A 239 3.44 -19.96 -4.31
N ILE A 240 2.16 -19.97 -3.95
CA ILE A 240 1.61 -19.16 -2.86
C ILE A 240 2.24 -19.56 -1.52
N ALA A 241 2.38 -20.86 -1.25
CA ALA A 241 3.00 -21.37 -0.02
C ALA A 241 4.49 -21.02 0.14
N ARG A 242 5.18 -20.63 -0.95
CA ARG A 242 6.55 -20.10 -0.92
C ARG A 242 6.62 -18.60 -0.67
N SER A 243 5.47 -17.92 -0.58
CA SER A 243 5.42 -16.49 -0.28
C SER A 243 5.91 -16.21 1.14
N PRO A 244 6.81 -15.23 1.35
CA PRO A 244 7.21 -14.80 2.69
C PRO A 244 6.10 -14.05 3.46
N ALA A 245 4.95 -13.81 2.85
CA ALA A 245 3.81 -13.12 3.45
C ALA A 245 2.82 -14.06 4.17
N LEU A 246 2.99 -15.38 4.04
CA LEU A 246 2.25 -16.42 4.76
C LEU A 246 3.06 -16.96 5.94
#